data_AF-A0A926A3A0-F1
#
_entry.id   AF-A0A926A3A0-F1
#
_cell.length_a   1.000
_cell.length_b   1.000
_cell.length_c   1.000
_cell.angle_alpha   90.00
_cell.angle_beta   90.00
_cell.angle_gamma   90.00
#
_symmetry.space_group_name_H-M   'P 1'
#
loop_
_entity.id
_entity.type
_entity.pdbx_description
1 polymer ?
#
loop_
_entity_poly.entity_id
_entity_poly.type
_entity_poly.pdbx_seq_one_letter_code
_entity_poly.pdbx_strand_id
1 'polypeptide(L)'
;MKEGVRIAVVGTGAIAQLTHIPVLSKLRGASLVALCDNDAAKARALADRFGVPDVFTDFEELLDSDELDAVIIATPNHLHEPHVLSALRAKLHVLCERPLSLSSRGIERCIAAAAKADRKLVVGNNHRFRADAQALDQFLRNAELGQVTSMRAGALHVKRSADGWRNRRAESGGGAFQEHGFPLLDLALWLADFPEPVRVSASARRGRSNSAVE
;
A
#
# COMPACT_ATOMS: atom_id res chain seq x y z
N MET A 1 -7.93 -12.12 27.21
CA MET A 1 -6.93 -12.01 26.13
C MET A 1 -7.63 -11.33 24.98
N LYS A 2 -7.06 -10.29 24.35
CA LYS A 2 -7.70 -9.62 23.19
C LYS A 2 -7.96 -10.66 22.09
N GLU A 3 -9.19 -10.73 21.58
CA GLU A 3 -9.67 -11.74 20.60
C GLU A 3 -9.04 -11.62 19.20
N GLY A 4 -8.28 -10.56 18.94
CA GLY A 4 -7.54 -10.33 17.71
C GLY A 4 -7.01 -8.90 17.66
N VAL A 5 -6.12 -8.61 16.71
CA VAL A 5 -5.72 -7.24 16.38
C VAL A 5 -6.93 -6.55 15.74
N ARG A 6 -7.39 -5.45 16.33
CA ARG A 6 -8.53 -4.68 15.83
C ARG A 6 -8.08 -3.72 14.73
N ILE A 7 -8.63 -3.90 13.54
CA ILE A 7 -8.18 -3.25 12.32
C ILE A 7 -9.30 -2.45 11.69
N ALA A 8 -8.99 -1.23 11.28
CA ALA A 8 -9.82 -0.46 10.35
C ALA A 8 -9.20 -0.41 8.95
N VAL A 9 -10.03 -0.38 7.91
CA VAL A 9 -9.60 -0.13 6.53
C VAL A 9 -10.03 1.28 6.11
N VAL A 10 -9.07 2.11 5.73
CA VAL A 10 -9.24 3.50 5.32
C VAL A 10 -9.10 3.59 3.80
N GLY A 11 -10.17 3.96 3.12
CA GLY A 11 -10.29 3.86 1.67
C GLY A 11 -10.81 2.49 1.24
N THR A 12 -12.07 2.44 0.82
CA THR A 12 -12.77 1.24 0.35
C THR A 12 -12.74 1.11 -1.17
N GLY A 13 -11.61 1.48 -1.78
CA GLY A 13 -11.39 1.37 -3.23
C GLY A 13 -11.19 -0.07 -3.69
N ALA A 14 -10.79 -0.24 -4.96
CA ALA A 14 -10.66 -1.56 -5.60
C ALA A 14 -9.76 -2.53 -4.81
N ILE A 15 -8.59 -2.10 -4.32
CA ILE A 15 -7.68 -2.99 -3.58
C ILE A 15 -8.27 -3.44 -2.23
N ALA A 16 -9.00 -2.55 -1.56
CA ALA A 16 -9.68 -2.88 -0.32
C ALA A 16 -10.81 -3.89 -0.55
N GLN A 17 -11.65 -3.67 -1.56
CA GLN A 17 -12.78 -4.54 -1.88
C GLN A 17 -12.37 -5.91 -2.43
N LEU A 18 -11.33 -5.94 -3.28
CA LEU A 18 -10.90 -7.17 -3.95
C LEU A 18 -9.97 -8.02 -3.06
N THR A 19 -9.23 -7.40 -2.14
CA THR A 19 -8.18 -8.07 -1.36
C THR A 19 -8.34 -7.86 0.14
N HIS A 20 -8.13 -6.64 0.65
CA HIS A 20 -8.00 -6.43 2.10
C HIS A 20 -9.25 -6.87 2.88
N ILE A 21 -10.45 -6.39 2.52
CA ILE A 21 -11.70 -6.70 3.24
C ILE A 21 -12.05 -8.21 3.17
N PRO A 22 -12.04 -8.87 2.00
CA PRO A 22 -12.30 -10.31 1.93
C PRO A 22 -11.27 -11.18 2.69
N VAL A 23 -10.00 -10.77 2.73
CA VAL A 23 -8.96 -11.50 3.47
C VAL A 23 -9.13 -11.31 4.97
N LEU A 24 -9.28 -10.07 5.43
CA LEU A 24 -9.42 -9.73 6.85
C LEU A 24 -10.67 -10.35 7.47
N SER A 25 -11.79 -10.40 6.75
CA SER A 25 -13.03 -11.03 7.25
C SER A 25 -12.89 -12.53 7.54
N LYS A 26 -11.81 -13.17 7.08
CA LYS A 26 -11.52 -14.60 7.28
C LYS A 26 -10.22 -14.85 8.04
N LEU A 27 -9.43 -13.81 8.31
CA LEU A 27 -8.10 -13.94 8.88
C LEU A 27 -8.17 -14.15 10.39
N ARG A 28 -7.75 -15.31 10.86
CA ARG A 28 -7.66 -15.58 12.30
C ARG A 28 -6.65 -14.65 12.96
N GLY A 29 -7.00 -14.13 14.14
CA GLY A 29 -6.15 -13.19 14.89
C GLY A 29 -6.26 -11.73 14.43
N ALA A 30 -7.12 -11.43 13.45
CA ALA A 30 -7.48 -10.07 13.06
C ALA A 30 -9.00 -9.89 13.16
N SER A 31 -9.43 -8.71 13.59
CA SER A 31 -10.82 -8.32 13.67
C SER A 31 -11.00 -7.05 12.84
N LEU A 32 -11.68 -7.15 11.70
CA LEU A 32 -12.06 -5.99 10.90
C LEU A 32 -13.24 -5.29 11.58
N VAL A 33 -12.98 -4.20 12.28
CA VAL A 33 -13.97 -3.52 13.13
C VAL A 33 -14.57 -2.28 12.47
N ALA A 34 -13.83 -1.62 11.57
CA ALA A 34 -14.31 -0.41 10.93
C ALA A 34 -13.89 -0.29 9.46
N LEU A 35 -14.76 0.33 8.66
CA LEU A 35 -14.43 0.87 7.34
C LEU A 35 -14.52 2.40 7.39
N CYS A 36 -13.59 3.09 6.74
CA CYS A 36 -13.62 4.55 6.59
C CYS A 36 -13.51 4.93 5.12
N ASP A 37 -14.49 5.68 4.60
CA ASP A 37 -14.49 6.19 3.24
C ASP A 37 -15.40 7.43 3.15
N ASN A 38 -15.02 8.42 2.33
CA ASN A 38 -15.85 9.62 2.14
C ASN A 38 -17.18 9.34 1.41
N ASP A 39 -17.30 8.18 0.75
CA ASP A 39 -18.54 7.66 0.20
C ASP A 39 -19.18 6.68 1.20
N ALA A 40 -20.05 7.24 2.05
CA ALA A 40 -20.75 6.54 3.11
C ALA A 40 -21.58 5.34 2.60
N ALA A 41 -22.23 5.49 1.44
CA ALA A 41 -23.11 4.47 0.89
C ALA A 41 -22.31 3.23 0.48
N LYS A 42 -21.18 3.43 -0.20
CA LYS A 42 -20.25 2.35 -0.56
C LYS A 42 -19.65 1.68 0.68
N ALA A 43 -19.19 2.44 1.66
CA ALA A 43 -18.62 1.88 2.89
C ALA A 43 -19.66 1.08 3.68
N ARG A 44 -20.89 1.58 3.82
CA ARG A 44 -22.01 0.87 4.47
C ARG A 44 -22.36 -0.42 3.75
N ALA A 45 -22.50 -0.40 2.42
CA ALA A 45 -22.81 -1.59 1.65
C ALA A 45 -21.74 -2.69 1.81
N LEU A 46 -20.46 -2.31 1.91
CA LEU A 46 -19.38 -3.25 2.18
C LEU A 46 -19.40 -3.74 3.63
N ALA A 47 -19.65 -2.87 4.59
CA ALA A 47 -19.76 -3.24 5.99
C ALA A 47 -20.88 -4.27 6.21
N ASP A 48 -22.07 -4.02 5.64
CA ASP A 48 -23.21 -4.94 5.72
C ASP A 48 -22.89 -6.29 5.05
N ARG A 49 -22.21 -6.26 3.90
CA ARG A 49 -21.82 -7.48 3.16
C ARG A 49 -20.83 -8.36 3.93
N PHE A 50 -19.91 -7.75 4.67
CA PHE A 50 -18.81 -8.46 5.33
C PHE A 50 -18.96 -8.54 6.86
N GLY A 51 -20.06 -8.01 7.42
CA GLY A 51 -20.31 -7.99 8.85
C GLY A 51 -19.36 -7.08 9.64
N VAL A 52 -18.94 -5.96 9.06
CA VAL A 52 -18.10 -4.96 9.75
C VAL A 52 -19.01 -4.04 10.57
N PRO A 53 -18.80 -3.89 11.89
CA PRO A 53 -19.75 -3.18 12.75
C PRO A 53 -19.81 -1.68 12.46
N ASP A 54 -18.65 -1.04 12.31
CA ASP A 54 -18.58 0.42 12.26
C ASP A 54 -18.21 0.95 10.87
N VAL A 55 -18.79 2.12 10.54
CA VAL A 55 -18.50 2.86 9.32
C VAL A 55 -18.30 4.32 9.66
N PHE A 56 -17.21 4.88 9.19
CA PHE A 56 -16.84 6.28 9.36
C PHE A 56 -16.70 6.95 7.99
N THR A 57 -16.96 8.25 7.96
CA THR A 57 -16.74 9.09 6.76
C THR A 57 -15.60 10.07 6.93
N ASP A 58 -15.18 10.31 8.16
CA ASP A 58 -14.05 11.14 8.52
C ASP A 58 -12.95 10.29 9.19
N PHE A 59 -11.70 10.55 8.81
CA PHE A 59 -10.58 9.75 9.28
C PHE A 59 -10.16 10.10 10.71
N GLU A 60 -10.24 11.37 11.12
CA GLU A 60 -9.89 11.75 12.49
C GLU A 60 -10.97 11.27 13.46
N GLU A 61 -12.26 11.29 13.08
CA GLU A 61 -13.34 10.66 13.87
C GLU A 61 -13.11 9.15 14.07
N LEU A 62 -12.62 8.44 13.05
CA LEU A 62 -12.22 7.04 13.18
C LEU A 62 -11.06 6.89 14.20
N LEU A 63 -10.06 7.77 14.17
CA LEU A 63 -8.90 7.69 15.06
C LEU A 63 -9.23 8.00 16.52
N ASP A 64 -10.23 8.85 16.75
CA ASP A 64 -10.76 9.17 18.08
C ASP A 64 -11.70 8.08 18.64
N SER A 65 -12.00 7.03 17.85
CA SER A 65 -12.81 5.90 18.31
C SER A 65 -11.99 4.93 19.19
N ASP A 66 -12.61 4.42 20.26
CA ASP A 66 -11.87 3.90 21.42
C ASP A 66 -11.21 2.52 21.28
N GLU A 67 -11.20 1.87 20.11
CA GLU A 67 -10.73 0.48 20.04
C GLU A 67 -10.08 0.04 18.71
N LEU A 68 -9.00 0.72 18.28
CA LEU A 68 -8.15 0.28 17.17
C LEU A 68 -6.74 -0.13 17.64
N ASP A 69 -6.20 -1.20 17.09
CA ASP A 69 -4.80 -1.59 17.24
C ASP A 69 -3.98 -1.23 15.99
N ALA A 70 -4.61 -1.29 14.81
CA ALA A 70 -3.97 -1.00 13.54
C ALA A 70 -4.93 -0.41 12.49
N VAL A 71 -4.37 0.23 11.47
CA VAL A 71 -5.10 0.67 10.27
C VAL A 71 -4.43 0.16 9.00
N ILE A 72 -5.25 -0.16 8.00
CA ILE A 72 -4.83 -0.37 6.62
C ILE A 72 -5.25 0.85 5.80
N ILE A 73 -4.26 1.58 5.28
CA ILE A 73 -4.48 2.78 4.45
C ILE A 73 -4.42 2.37 2.99
N ALA A 74 -5.55 2.48 2.30
CA ALA A 74 -5.76 2.11 0.90
C ALA A 74 -6.44 3.26 0.10
N THR A 75 -6.17 4.50 0.51
CA THR A 75 -6.68 5.73 -0.11
C THR A 75 -5.89 6.09 -1.40
N PRO A 76 -6.26 7.14 -2.14
CA PRO A 76 -5.39 7.70 -3.18
C PRO A 76 -3.98 8.06 -2.66
N ASN A 77 -2.96 7.95 -3.52
CA ASN A 77 -1.54 8.03 -3.10
C ASN A 77 -1.16 9.32 -2.35
N HIS A 78 -1.66 10.48 -2.79
CA HIS A 78 -1.40 11.75 -2.11
C HIS A 78 -1.91 11.83 -0.67
N LEU A 79 -2.87 10.97 -0.29
CA LEU A 79 -3.43 10.91 1.05
C LEU A 79 -2.71 9.92 1.97
N HIS A 80 -1.82 9.08 1.42
CA HIS A 80 -1.11 8.09 2.23
C HIS A 80 -0.29 8.73 3.34
N GLU A 81 0.57 9.70 3.01
CA GLU A 81 1.42 10.37 3.98
C GLU A 81 0.60 11.02 5.12
N PRO A 82 -0.37 11.92 4.87
CA PRO A 82 -1.12 12.53 5.97
C PRO A 82 -1.87 11.49 6.80
N HIS A 83 -2.48 10.46 6.19
CA HIS A 83 -3.16 9.41 6.93
C HIS A 83 -2.21 8.57 7.79
N VAL A 84 -1.02 8.24 7.28
CA VAL A 84 0.01 7.52 8.04
C VAL A 84 0.44 8.35 9.24
N LEU A 85 0.71 9.65 9.06
CA LEU A 85 1.14 10.53 10.14
C LEU A 85 0.05 10.69 11.22
N SER A 86 -1.22 10.85 10.83
CA SER A 86 -2.34 10.91 11.78
C SER A 86 -2.53 9.58 12.54
N ALA A 87 -2.49 8.43 11.86
CA ALA A 87 -2.60 7.12 12.52
C ALA A 87 -1.47 6.85 13.52
N LEU A 88 -0.23 7.20 13.16
CA LEU A 88 0.93 7.05 14.05
C LEU A 88 0.85 8.01 15.24
N ARG A 89 0.33 9.24 15.05
CA ARG A 89 0.04 10.18 16.13
C ARG A 89 -0.99 9.60 17.12
N ALA A 90 -2.01 8.92 16.61
CA ALA A 90 -2.99 8.17 17.40
C ALA A 90 -2.44 6.84 17.96
N LYS A 91 -1.13 6.58 17.86
CA LYS A 91 -0.46 5.38 18.38
C LYS A 91 -1.02 4.07 17.82
N LEU A 92 -1.39 4.04 16.55
CA LEU A 92 -1.81 2.82 15.84
C LEU A 92 -0.68 2.20 15.04
N HIS A 93 -0.72 0.88 14.87
CA HIS A 93 0.09 0.20 13.84
C HIS A 93 -0.46 0.53 12.45
N VAL A 94 0.41 0.64 11.46
CA VAL A 94 0.00 1.06 10.11
C VAL A 94 0.52 0.10 9.06
N LEU A 95 -0.39 -0.40 8.22
CA LEU A 95 -0.07 -0.94 6.91
C LEU A 95 -0.57 0.07 5.87
N CYS A 96 0.32 0.61 5.06
CA CYS A 96 -0.01 1.57 4.02
C CYS A 96 0.21 0.95 2.65
N GLU A 97 -0.77 1.09 1.75
CA GLU A 97 -0.57 0.78 0.34
C GLU A 97 0.57 1.61 -0.24
N ARG A 98 1.16 1.08 -1.30
CA ARG A 98 2.26 1.74 -2.00
C ARG A 98 1.71 2.78 -2.99
N PRO A 99 2.44 3.88 -3.24
CA PRO A 99 3.65 4.33 -2.55
C PRO A 99 3.34 4.94 -1.18
N LEU A 100 4.25 4.83 -0.21
CA LEU A 100 4.06 5.39 1.14
C LEU A 100 3.90 6.92 1.14
N SER A 101 4.58 7.62 0.25
CA SER A 101 4.44 9.07 0.00
C SER A 101 4.82 9.36 -1.44
N LEU A 102 4.40 10.52 -1.95
CA LEU A 102 4.80 11.02 -3.26
C LEU A 102 6.23 11.61 -3.27
N SER A 103 6.93 11.64 -2.12
CA SER A 103 8.29 12.17 -2.02
C SER A 103 9.14 11.38 -1.02
N SER A 104 10.46 11.35 -1.26
CA SER A 104 11.43 10.75 -0.33
C SER A 104 11.41 11.42 1.05
N ARG A 105 11.34 12.76 1.09
CA ARG A 105 11.23 13.51 2.35
C ARG A 105 9.95 13.17 3.12
N GLY A 106 8.86 12.84 2.42
CA GLY A 106 7.62 12.35 3.03
C GLY A 106 7.78 10.97 3.64
N ILE A 107 8.49 10.07 2.95
CA ILE A 107 8.87 8.75 3.49
C ILE A 107 9.68 8.90 4.77
N GLU A 108 10.70 9.77 4.77
CA GLU A 108 11.52 10.05 5.97
C GLU A 108 10.67 10.54 7.15
N ARG A 109 9.68 11.43 6.90
CA ARG A 109 8.74 11.88 7.93
C ARG A 109 7.92 10.71 8.50
N CYS A 110 7.39 9.83 7.65
CA CYS A 110 6.63 8.66 8.09
C CYS A 110 7.49 7.70 8.94
N ILE A 111 8.73 7.44 8.53
CA ILE A 111 9.67 6.59 9.29
C ILE A 111 9.97 7.20 10.66
N ALA A 112 10.28 8.50 10.70
CA ALA A 112 10.54 9.21 11.95
C ALA A 112 9.31 9.22 12.87
N ALA A 113 8.11 9.41 12.32
CA ALA A 113 6.86 9.34 13.07
C ALA A 113 6.61 7.94 13.64
N ALA A 114 6.90 6.88 12.88
CA ALA A 114 6.72 5.51 13.33
C ALA A 114 7.66 5.16 14.50
N ALA A 115 8.92 5.58 14.39
CA ALA A 115 9.90 5.46 15.47
C ALA A 115 9.47 6.23 16.73
N LYS A 116 9.02 7.48 16.58
CA LYS A 116 8.52 8.30 17.69
C LYS A 116 7.24 7.74 18.33
N ALA A 117 6.38 7.12 17.52
CA ALA A 117 5.15 6.51 17.98
C ALA A 117 5.39 5.20 18.74
N ASP A 118 6.54 4.56 18.54
CA ASP A 118 6.82 3.17 18.88
C ASP A 118 5.76 2.22 18.28
N ARG A 119 5.54 2.38 16.97
CA ARG A 119 4.56 1.58 16.20
C ARG A 119 5.17 1.08 14.90
N LYS A 120 4.76 -0.14 14.53
CA LYS A 120 5.07 -0.72 13.22
C LYS A 120 4.42 0.09 12.09
N LEU A 121 5.23 0.39 11.08
CA LEU A 121 4.81 0.90 9.78
C LEU A 121 5.27 -0.07 8.70
N VAL A 122 4.33 -0.61 7.94
CA VAL A 122 4.56 -1.58 6.86
C VAL A 122 4.01 -1.00 5.57
N VAL A 123 4.79 -1.13 4.48
CA VAL A 123 4.32 -0.78 3.13
C VAL A 123 3.81 -2.03 2.43
N GLY A 124 2.70 -1.92 1.72
CA GLY A 124 2.03 -2.99 0.95
C GLY A 124 2.81 -3.51 -0.26
N ASN A 125 4.08 -3.90 -0.08
CA ASN A 125 4.90 -4.55 -1.11
C ASN A 125 4.55 -6.04 -1.24
N ASN A 126 3.28 -6.31 -1.60
CA ASN A 126 2.68 -7.64 -1.63
C ASN A 126 3.43 -8.64 -2.53
N HIS A 127 4.12 -8.18 -3.58
CA HIS A 127 4.90 -9.05 -4.47
C HIS A 127 5.95 -9.88 -3.75
N ARG A 128 6.55 -9.35 -2.66
CA ARG A 128 7.54 -10.08 -1.87
C ARG A 128 6.94 -11.32 -1.20
N PHE A 129 5.63 -11.33 -0.93
CA PHE A 129 4.94 -12.42 -0.22
C PHE A 129 4.32 -13.47 -1.15
N ARG A 130 4.48 -13.36 -2.47
CA ARG A 130 4.03 -14.40 -3.39
C ARG A 130 4.87 -15.67 -3.19
N ALA A 131 4.24 -16.83 -3.26
CA ALA A 131 4.90 -18.11 -3.03
C ALA A 131 6.09 -18.34 -4.00
N ASP A 132 5.96 -17.91 -5.26
CA ASP A 132 7.03 -18.01 -6.26
C ASP A 132 8.19 -17.05 -5.97
N ALA A 133 7.91 -15.83 -5.53
CA ALA A 133 8.93 -14.87 -5.10
C ALA A 133 9.67 -15.35 -3.84
N GLN A 134 8.94 -15.92 -2.86
CA GLN A 134 9.51 -16.49 -1.64
C GLN A 134 10.41 -17.70 -1.95
N ALA A 135 9.98 -18.60 -2.84
CA ALA A 135 10.81 -19.72 -3.28
C ALA A 135 12.08 -19.24 -3.99
N LEU A 136 11.97 -18.25 -4.88
CA LEU A 136 13.12 -17.68 -5.57
C LEU A 136 14.10 -17.00 -4.60
N ASP A 137 13.61 -16.23 -3.62
CA ASP A 137 14.44 -15.64 -2.58
C ASP A 137 15.21 -16.74 -1.82
N GLN A 138 14.58 -17.84 -1.41
CA GLN A 138 15.28 -18.95 -0.76
C GLN A 138 16.44 -19.50 -1.60
N PHE A 139 16.22 -19.78 -2.88
CA PHE A 139 17.29 -20.24 -3.78
C PHE A 139 18.45 -19.24 -3.89
N LEU A 140 18.14 -17.94 -3.94
CA LEU A 140 19.13 -16.87 -4.00
C LEU A 140 19.92 -16.75 -2.69
N ARG A 141 19.24 -16.78 -1.54
CA ARG A 141 19.84 -16.68 -0.21
C ARG A 141 20.73 -17.89 0.12
N ASN A 142 20.40 -19.06 -0.41
CA ASN A 142 21.20 -20.27 -0.26
C ASN A 142 22.33 -20.39 -1.30
N ALA A 143 22.52 -19.40 -2.17
CA ALA A 143 23.47 -19.40 -3.28
C ALA A 143 23.31 -20.59 -4.27
N GLU A 144 22.11 -21.16 -4.36
CA GLU A 144 21.82 -22.32 -5.23
C GLU A 144 21.77 -21.95 -6.72
N LEU A 145 21.58 -20.67 -7.04
CA LEU A 145 21.60 -20.12 -8.40
C LEU A 145 22.95 -19.47 -8.77
N GLY A 146 23.93 -19.53 -7.86
CA GLY A 146 25.20 -18.82 -8.01
C GLY A 146 25.05 -17.30 -7.84
N GLN A 147 26.00 -16.55 -8.41
CA GLN A 147 26.00 -15.08 -8.31
C GLN A 147 25.00 -14.47 -9.29
N VAL A 148 24.10 -13.63 -8.78
CA VAL A 148 23.21 -12.83 -9.63
C VAL A 148 24.02 -11.83 -10.44
N THR A 149 23.98 -11.95 -11.77
CA THR A 149 24.64 -11.02 -12.69
C THR A 149 23.68 -10.00 -13.30
N SER A 150 22.40 -10.34 -13.41
CA SER A 150 21.36 -9.45 -13.93
C SER A 150 19.97 -9.86 -13.47
N MET A 151 19.08 -8.88 -13.33
CA MET A 151 17.65 -9.09 -13.13
C MET A 151 16.87 -8.30 -14.17
N ARG A 152 15.86 -8.94 -14.76
CA ARG A 152 14.96 -8.30 -15.73
C ARG A 152 13.53 -8.53 -15.29
N ALA A 153 12.80 -7.45 -15.08
CA ALA A 153 11.38 -7.49 -14.77
C ALA A 153 10.61 -6.58 -15.74
N GLY A 154 9.39 -6.97 -16.07
CA GLY A 154 8.51 -6.21 -16.93
C GLY A 154 7.09 -6.75 -16.86
N ALA A 155 6.12 -5.88 -17.08
CA ALA A 155 4.71 -6.24 -17.18
C ALA A 155 4.06 -5.54 -18.36
N LEU A 156 3.10 -6.22 -18.96
CA LEU A 156 2.25 -5.67 -20.00
C LEU A 156 0.86 -5.49 -19.41
N HIS A 157 0.34 -4.27 -19.50
CA HIS A 157 -0.97 -3.91 -18.98
C HIS A 157 -1.84 -3.37 -20.10
N VAL A 158 -3.11 -3.78 -20.11
CA VAL A 158 -4.12 -3.18 -20.98
C VAL A 158 -4.39 -1.76 -20.50
N LYS A 159 -4.50 -0.83 -21.44
CA LYS A 159 -4.82 0.57 -21.16
C LYS A 159 -6.18 0.66 -20.45
N ARG A 160 -6.22 1.26 -19.27
CA ARG A 160 -7.44 1.53 -18.49
C ARG A 160 -8.07 2.87 -18.87
N SER A 161 -9.31 3.11 -18.43
CA SER A 161 -9.98 4.41 -18.64
C SER A 161 -9.14 5.55 -18.04
N ALA A 162 -9.28 6.74 -18.63
CA ALA A 162 -8.55 7.94 -18.22
C ALA A 162 -9.16 8.64 -16.98
N ASP A 163 -10.12 8.00 -16.31
CA ASP A 163 -10.86 8.63 -15.22
C ASP A 163 -10.22 8.35 -13.85
N GLY A 164 -10.48 9.24 -12.90
CA GLY A 164 -10.07 9.08 -11.50
C GLY A 164 -8.64 9.55 -11.18
N TRP A 165 -8.29 9.41 -9.89
CA TRP A 165 -7.10 10.00 -9.28
C TRP A 165 -5.78 9.52 -9.88
N ARG A 166 -5.74 8.29 -10.42
CA ARG A 166 -4.54 7.71 -11.04
C ARG A 166 -4.07 8.48 -12.28
N ASN A 167 -4.98 9.20 -12.93
CA ASN A 167 -4.71 10.03 -14.09
C ASN A 167 -4.51 11.52 -13.72
N ARG A 168 -4.39 11.84 -12.43
CA ARG A 168 -4.09 13.20 -11.95
C ARG A 168 -2.75 13.20 -11.22
N ARG A 169 -1.75 13.87 -11.80
CA ARG A 169 -0.36 13.84 -11.29
C ARG A 169 -0.23 14.25 -9.83
N ALA A 170 -1.00 15.27 -9.43
CA ALA A 170 -1.01 15.75 -8.04
C ALA A 170 -1.50 14.69 -7.05
N GLU A 171 -2.32 13.73 -7.50
CA GLU A 171 -2.92 12.71 -6.65
C GLU A 171 -2.21 11.36 -6.72
N SER A 172 -1.66 11.00 -7.88
CA SER A 172 -0.96 9.73 -8.09
C SER A 172 0.55 9.80 -7.84
N GLY A 173 1.15 10.98 -8.05
CA GLY A 173 2.60 11.22 -7.98
C GLY A 173 3.43 10.65 -9.13
N GLY A 174 2.82 9.85 -9.99
CA GLY A 174 3.46 9.28 -11.18
C GLY A 174 2.50 8.44 -12.01
N GLY A 175 2.96 8.02 -13.18
CA GLY A 175 2.18 7.29 -14.18
C GLY A 175 2.43 5.79 -14.14
N ALA A 176 2.56 5.20 -15.33
CA ALA A 176 2.70 3.75 -15.50
C ALA A 176 3.90 3.15 -14.73
N PHE A 177 5.01 3.89 -14.62
CA PHE A 177 6.14 3.43 -13.82
C PHE A 177 5.77 3.37 -12.34
N GLN A 178 5.08 4.38 -11.79
CA GLN A 178 4.72 4.41 -10.38
C GLN A 178 3.74 3.28 -10.01
N GLU A 179 2.76 3.00 -10.86
CA GLU A 179 1.75 1.96 -10.62
C GLU A 179 2.31 0.54 -10.87
N HIS A 180 3.02 0.35 -11.98
CA HIS A 180 3.38 -0.99 -12.48
C HIS A 180 4.87 -1.29 -12.49
N GLY A 181 5.72 -0.28 -12.68
CA GLY A 181 7.17 -0.43 -12.67
C GLY A 181 7.75 -0.51 -11.25
N PHE A 182 7.27 0.34 -10.35
CA PHE A 182 7.75 0.43 -8.97
C PHE A 182 7.61 -0.88 -8.18
N PRO A 183 6.52 -1.68 -8.28
CA PRO A 183 6.45 -2.98 -7.62
C PRO A 183 7.44 -4.01 -8.17
N LEU A 184 7.77 -3.91 -9.45
CA LEU A 184 8.74 -4.80 -10.10
C LEU A 184 10.17 -4.41 -9.74
N LEU A 185 10.47 -3.11 -9.71
CA LEU A 185 11.76 -2.60 -9.23
C LEU A 185 11.97 -2.96 -7.75
N ASP A 186 10.95 -2.78 -6.92
CA ASP A 186 10.97 -3.18 -5.51
C ASP A 186 11.30 -4.67 -5.34
N LEU A 187 10.61 -5.53 -6.08
CA LEU A 187 10.83 -6.97 -6.04
C LEU A 187 12.25 -7.35 -6.49
N ALA A 188 12.73 -6.76 -7.59
CA ALA A 188 14.07 -7.02 -8.10
C ALA A 188 15.15 -6.57 -7.09
N LEU A 189 15.01 -5.39 -6.49
CA LEU A 189 15.92 -4.92 -5.45
C LEU A 189 15.87 -5.82 -4.22
N TRP A 190 14.69 -6.25 -3.79
CA TRP A 190 14.54 -7.16 -2.64
C TRP A 190 15.22 -8.52 -2.87
N LEU A 191 15.02 -9.13 -4.05
CA LEU A 191 15.67 -10.39 -4.44
C LEU A 191 17.20 -10.23 -4.57
N ALA A 192 17.68 -9.05 -4.95
CA ALA A 192 19.11 -8.74 -5.06
C ALA A 192 19.76 -8.32 -3.73
N ASP A 193 18.99 -8.30 -2.63
CA ASP A 193 19.43 -7.81 -1.32
C ASP A 193 19.80 -6.32 -1.26
N PHE A 194 19.02 -5.48 -1.95
CA PHE A 194 19.15 -4.02 -1.98
C PHE A 194 20.58 -3.51 -2.22
N PRO A 195 21.22 -3.90 -3.34
CA PRO A 195 22.54 -3.36 -3.66
C PRO A 195 22.43 -1.85 -3.90
N GLU A 196 23.42 -1.09 -3.42
CA GLU A 196 23.46 0.36 -3.61
C GLU A 196 23.52 0.71 -5.12
N PRO A 197 22.56 1.46 -5.66
CA PRO A 197 22.55 1.81 -7.08
C PRO A 197 23.70 2.76 -7.43
N VAL A 198 24.65 2.30 -8.26
CA VAL A 198 25.77 3.15 -8.74
C VAL A 198 25.36 4.05 -9.91
N ARG A 199 24.41 3.58 -10.74
CA ARG A 199 23.92 4.30 -11.91
C ARG A 199 22.48 3.93 -12.21
N VAL A 200 21.65 4.93 -12.51
CA VAL A 200 20.29 4.76 -12.99
C VAL A 200 20.18 5.38 -14.38
N SER A 201 19.49 4.71 -15.29
CA SER A 201 19.17 5.21 -16.63
C SER A 201 17.74 4.85 -16.97
N ALA A 202 17.00 5.77 -17.58
CA ALA A 202 15.60 5.59 -17.90
C ALA A 202 15.29 6.13 -19.30
N SER A 203 14.32 5.50 -19.97
CA SER A 203 13.73 5.98 -21.21
C SER A 203 12.22 5.80 -21.12
N ALA A 204 11.49 6.86 -21.47
CA ALA A 204 10.04 6.86 -21.51
C ALA A 204 9.55 7.29 -22.90
N ARG A 205 8.47 6.67 -23.37
CA ARG A 205 7.77 7.09 -24.59
C ARG A 205 6.45 7.72 -24.19
N ARG A 206 6.31 9.02 -24.45
CA ARG A 206 5.11 9.78 -24.12
C ARG A 206 3.97 9.42 -25.09
N GLY A 207 2.80 9.07 -24.55
CA GLY A 207 1.57 8.97 -25.34
C GLY A 207 1.08 10.36 -25.78
N ARG A 208 0.44 10.48 -26.94
CA ARG A 208 0.04 11.77 -27.54
C ARG A 208 -1.04 12.57 -26.76
N SER A 209 -1.50 12.12 -25.59
CA SER A 209 -2.58 12.78 -24.84
C SER A 209 -2.06 13.71 -23.75
N ASN A 210 -2.58 14.94 -23.69
CA ASN A 210 -2.24 15.93 -22.66
C ASN A 210 -2.67 15.55 -21.23
N SER A 211 -3.49 14.52 -21.06
CA SER A 211 -3.98 14.03 -19.76
C SER A 211 -3.16 12.86 -19.18
N ALA A 212 -2.10 12.40 -19.87
CA ALA A 212 -1.30 11.30 -19.35
C ALA A 212 -0.42 11.78 -18.20
N VAL A 213 -0.54 11.13 -17.04
CA VAL A 213 0.44 11.27 -15.96
C VAL A 213 1.65 10.42 -16.30
N GLU A 214 2.84 11.03 -16.24
CA GLU A 214 4.15 10.36 -16.34
C GLU A 214 4.65 9.92 -14.97
#